data_AF-A0AA36NMX4-F1
#
_entry.id   AF-A0AA36NMX4-F1
#
_cell.length_a   1.000
_cell.length_b   1.000
_cell.length_c   1.000
_cell.angle_alpha   90.00
_cell.angle_beta   90.00
_cell.angle_gamma   90.00
#
_symmetry.space_group_name_H-M   'P 1'
#
loop_
_entity.id
_entity.type
_entity.pdbx_description
1 polymer ?
#
loop_
_entity_poly.entity_id
_entity_poly.type
_entity_poly.pdbx_seq_one_letter_code
_entity_poly.pdbx_strand_id
1 'polypeptide(L)'
;MAEPEASPGSNAVLLVLVDRILRLTQHDQVVVSLTRTDLDQLQHRATEASETLSLCTDGSVAAQRPAEAAIPALCGLAVECINVVERAELSTVLARLVTAGCEVLAALLLPWAEADGEACSFDWVRETLEDLSDQIDFLALEVYCGLGRLESKFLESDELPVVLDPVEDDFGAYWGSIEHRQALQELSAWLLCVIFRALGYSSVTGRALMEFVNHDLLCLCSLMRGLLAARFDDSSLPHDTVAIQGVALAVLCGLTAPELAFPCSDGSEGDIHEQNRALNFYMEVLAAAMVETGIMESAVDSALSRCCRLPKEGAATGARLLQMLAALLVQVTPDEEKSPVAKLRRDVFRIADKLGRLLEAVSLQGFDSPANLRDIVGSCACLAAVLVEQSGLPEGCSDDHFTLSCRLLVTTCSDALDLGCSEAGDRAGVVAALGALASNVGDLEYVTPRLVEHIGRLPPEDVARARVRLTRHDRHRLVMTSAGENLPRLLVTCSMILKKEKNR
;
A
#
# COMPACT_ATOMS: atom_id res chain seq x y z
N MET A 1 -34.33 -17.73 -9.80
CA MET A 1 -34.06 -16.56 -10.64
C MET A 1 -33.45 -15.53 -9.71
N ALA A 2 -32.18 -15.17 -9.91
CA ALA A 2 -31.58 -14.09 -9.14
C ALA A 2 -32.24 -12.77 -9.58
N GLU A 3 -32.64 -11.93 -8.63
CA GLU A 3 -33.06 -10.56 -8.94
C GLU A 3 -31.87 -9.85 -9.62
N PRO A 4 -32.11 -9.03 -10.66
CA PRO A 4 -31.04 -8.27 -11.27
C PRO A 4 -30.44 -7.36 -10.19
N GLU A 5 -29.14 -7.52 -9.92
CA GLU A 5 -28.41 -6.63 -9.02
C GLU A 5 -28.58 -5.19 -9.51
N ALA A 6 -29.13 -4.33 -8.65
CA ALA A 6 -29.33 -2.93 -8.97
C ALA A 6 -27.98 -2.29 -9.25
N SER A 7 -27.88 -1.49 -10.33
CA SER A 7 -26.62 -0.84 -10.67
C SER A 7 -26.17 0.09 -9.53
N PRO A 8 -24.88 0.11 -9.18
CA PRO A 8 -24.34 1.07 -8.22
C PRO A 8 -24.72 2.51 -8.62
N GLY A 9 -25.10 3.34 -7.65
CA GLY A 9 -25.57 4.71 -7.91
C GLY A 9 -26.99 4.81 -8.51
N SER A 10 -27.71 3.70 -8.71
CA SER A 10 -29.14 3.76 -9.04
C SER A 10 -29.96 4.35 -7.90
N ASN A 11 -31.11 4.95 -8.25
CA ASN A 11 -32.04 5.51 -7.25
C ASN A 11 -32.44 4.46 -6.19
N ALA A 12 -32.58 3.18 -6.58
CA ALA A 12 -32.91 2.10 -5.65
C ALA A 12 -31.80 1.89 -4.60
N VAL A 13 -30.53 1.88 -5.02
CA VAL A 13 -29.38 1.76 -4.10
C VAL A 13 -29.29 3.00 -3.21
N LEU A 14 -29.42 4.21 -3.78
CA LEU A 14 -29.37 5.45 -3.01
C LEU A 14 -30.51 5.55 -1.99
N LEU A 15 -31.73 5.11 -2.31
CA LEU A 15 -32.84 5.04 -1.37
C LEU A 15 -32.55 4.09 -0.19
N VAL A 16 -31.92 2.94 -0.45
CA VAL A 16 -31.50 2.02 0.61
C VAL A 16 -30.46 2.67 1.55
N LEU A 17 -29.53 3.45 1.00
CA LEU A 17 -28.55 4.19 1.80
C LEU A 17 -29.21 5.27 2.65
N VAL A 18 -30.14 6.05 2.08
CA VAL A 18 -30.89 7.08 2.80
C VAL A 18 -31.73 6.46 3.93
N ASP A 19 -32.42 5.34 3.66
CA ASP A 19 -33.17 4.59 4.68
C ASP A 19 -32.26 4.06 5.80
N ARG A 20 -31.07 3.56 5.46
CA ARG A 20 -30.07 3.15 6.44
C ARG A 20 -29.63 4.33 7.32
N ILE A 21 -29.39 5.50 6.74
CA ILE A 21 -29.04 6.71 7.49
C ILE A 21 -30.18 7.06 8.47
N LEU A 22 -31.43 7.08 8.00
CA LEU A 22 -32.59 7.31 8.87
C LEU A 22 -32.65 6.34 10.05
N ARG A 23 -32.46 5.04 9.79
CA ARG A 23 -32.42 4.03 10.86
C ARG A 23 -31.29 4.25 11.85
N LEU A 24 -30.11 4.65 11.39
CA LEU A 24 -28.98 4.98 12.26
C LEU A 24 -29.28 6.21 13.15
N THR A 25 -29.95 7.25 12.62
CA THR A 25 -30.32 8.43 13.44
C THR A 25 -31.34 8.14 14.53
N GLN A 26 -32.07 7.02 14.43
CA GLN A 26 -33.03 6.56 15.44
C GLN A 26 -32.38 5.64 16.49
N HIS A 27 -31.11 5.27 16.30
CA HIS A 27 -30.40 4.40 17.22
C HIS A 27 -30.06 5.14 18.52
N ASP A 28 -30.33 4.52 19.67
CA ASP A 28 -30.21 5.15 20.99
C ASP A 28 -28.82 5.78 21.21
N GLN A 29 -27.75 5.11 20.79
CA GLN A 29 -26.39 5.66 20.89
C GLN A 29 -26.20 6.97 20.10
N VAL A 30 -26.77 7.09 18.89
CA VAL A 30 -26.69 8.34 18.10
C VAL A 30 -27.54 9.43 18.75
N VAL A 31 -28.72 9.06 19.25
CA VAL A 31 -29.64 9.98 19.92
C VAL A 31 -29.02 10.60 21.18
N VAL A 32 -28.21 9.82 21.90
CA VAL A 32 -27.50 10.29 23.10
C VAL A 32 -26.24 11.10 22.76
N SER A 33 -25.54 10.73 21.68
CA SER A 33 -24.28 11.39 21.29
C SER A 33 -24.48 12.73 20.58
N LEU A 34 -25.62 12.96 19.92
CA LEU A 34 -25.87 14.17 19.13
C LEU A 34 -26.87 15.12 19.79
N THR A 35 -26.76 16.41 19.47
CA THR A 35 -27.78 17.36 19.92
C THR A 35 -29.08 17.10 19.16
N ARG A 36 -30.22 17.44 19.79
CA ARG A 36 -31.52 17.32 19.14
C ARG A 36 -31.59 18.09 17.82
N THR A 37 -30.93 19.25 17.74
CA THR A 37 -30.86 20.05 16.52
C THR A 37 -30.16 19.29 15.39
N ASP A 38 -29.05 18.60 15.69
CA ASP A 38 -28.31 17.81 14.68
C ASP A 38 -29.12 16.62 14.20
N LEU A 39 -29.81 15.93 15.12
CA LEU A 39 -30.70 14.82 14.78
C LEU A 39 -31.86 15.27 13.89
N ASP A 40 -32.51 16.38 14.25
CA ASP A 40 -33.61 16.95 13.49
C ASP A 40 -33.13 17.38 12.08
N GLN A 41 -31.91 17.93 11.97
CA GLN A 41 -31.29 18.29 10.69
C GLN A 41 -30.98 17.07 9.82
N LEU A 42 -30.35 16.04 10.37
CA LEU A 42 -30.06 14.78 9.66
C LEU A 42 -31.33 14.10 9.17
N GLN A 43 -32.35 14.00 10.02
CA GLN A 43 -33.64 13.42 9.66
C GLN A 43 -34.36 14.25 8.59
N HIS A 44 -34.30 15.58 8.69
CA HIS A 44 -34.86 16.47 7.67
C HIS A 44 -34.18 16.27 6.32
N ARG A 45 -32.84 16.29 6.27
CA ARG A 45 -32.07 16.06 5.04
C ARG A 45 -32.30 14.68 4.44
N ALA A 46 -32.41 13.66 5.27
CA ALA A 46 -32.67 12.30 4.80
C ALA A 46 -34.10 12.15 4.26
N THR A 47 -35.08 12.82 4.87
CA THR A 47 -36.46 12.88 4.36
C THR A 47 -36.51 13.62 3.02
N GLU A 48 -35.85 14.78 2.92
CA GLU A 48 -35.72 15.57 1.68
C GLU A 48 -35.10 14.74 0.54
N ALA A 49 -33.99 14.04 0.81
CA ALA A 49 -33.33 13.17 -0.16
C ALA A 49 -34.23 12.00 -0.59
N SER A 50 -34.93 11.36 0.36
CA SER A 50 -35.84 10.24 0.10
C SER A 50 -37.04 10.65 -0.76
N GLU A 51 -37.67 11.79 -0.44
CA GLU A 51 -38.78 12.35 -1.22
C GLU A 51 -38.34 12.70 -2.64
N THR A 52 -37.19 13.36 -2.78
CA THR A 52 -36.64 13.75 -4.08
C THR A 52 -36.34 12.53 -4.94
N LEU A 53 -35.68 11.51 -4.37
CA LEU A 53 -35.38 10.26 -5.07
C LEU A 53 -36.65 9.50 -5.50
N SER A 54 -37.68 9.49 -4.65
CA SER A 54 -38.96 8.82 -4.92
C SER A 54 -39.73 9.51 -6.05
N LEU A 55 -39.70 10.84 -6.12
CA LEU A 55 -40.28 11.60 -7.22
C LEU A 55 -39.56 11.33 -8.55
N CYS A 56 -38.25 11.06 -8.49
CA CYS A 56 -37.43 10.72 -9.65
C CYS A 56 -37.66 9.30 -10.17
N THR A 57 -38.24 8.38 -9.37
CA THR A 57 -38.55 7.00 -9.80
C THR A 57 -39.88 6.84 -10.54
N ASP A 58 -40.83 7.76 -10.36
CA ASP A 58 -42.23 7.58 -10.80
C ASP A 58 -42.59 8.18 -12.20
N GLY A 59 -41.66 8.76 -12.96
CA GLY A 59 -42.03 9.61 -14.13
C GLY A 59 -41.14 9.62 -15.38
N SER A 60 -41.56 8.86 -16.41
CA SER A 60 -41.35 9.09 -17.86
C SER A 60 -40.00 8.78 -18.55
N VAL A 61 -40.13 8.15 -19.72
CA VAL A 61 -39.14 7.46 -20.59
C VAL A 61 -38.14 8.41 -21.31
N ALA A 62 -37.83 9.60 -20.77
CA ALA A 62 -37.01 10.59 -21.50
C ALA A 62 -35.92 11.33 -20.68
N ALA A 63 -35.69 11.00 -19.42
CA ALA A 63 -34.59 11.61 -18.64
C ALA A 63 -33.42 10.63 -18.52
N GLN A 64 -32.32 10.89 -19.21
CA GLN A 64 -31.12 10.06 -19.12
C GLN A 64 -30.39 10.16 -17.77
N ARG A 65 -30.82 11.00 -16.82
CA ARG A 65 -30.20 11.12 -15.47
C ARG A 65 -31.17 11.59 -14.36
N PRO A 66 -32.19 10.81 -13.97
CA PRO A 66 -33.07 11.14 -12.83
C PRO A 66 -32.32 11.35 -11.50
N ALA A 67 -31.12 10.81 -11.34
CA ALA A 67 -30.26 11.05 -10.17
C ALA A 67 -29.76 12.51 -10.06
N GLU A 68 -29.61 13.25 -11.17
CA GLU A 68 -29.04 14.62 -11.15
C GLU A 68 -29.87 15.61 -10.33
N ALA A 69 -31.19 15.47 -10.35
CA ALA A 69 -32.08 16.33 -9.58
C ALA A 69 -31.98 16.08 -8.06
N ALA A 70 -31.60 14.86 -7.65
CA ALA A 70 -31.44 14.48 -6.25
C ALA A 70 -30.03 14.75 -5.71
N ILE A 71 -29.04 15.05 -6.59
CA ILE A 71 -27.64 15.29 -6.19
C ILE A 71 -27.52 16.32 -5.06
N PRO A 72 -28.15 17.51 -5.11
CA PRO A 72 -27.99 18.51 -4.05
C PRO A 72 -28.49 18.01 -2.69
N ALA A 73 -29.63 17.33 -2.65
CA ALA A 73 -30.19 16.78 -1.43
C ALA A 73 -29.34 15.64 -0.85
N LEU A 74 -28.78 14.79 -1.72
CA LEU A 74 -27.90 13.70 -1.33
C LEU A 74 -26.53 14.19 -0.84
N CYS A 75 -25.96 15.20 -1.49
CA CYS A 75 -24.73 15.83 -1.03
C CYS A 75 -24.95 16.51 0.31
N GLY A 76 -26.05 17.27 0.45
CA GLY A 76 -26.41 17.90 1.72
C GLY A 76 -26.59 16.91 2.87
N LEU A 77 -27.18 15.73 2.60
CA LEU A 77 -27.28 14.65 3.58
C LEU A 77 -25.90 14.08 3.93
N ALA A 78 -25.09 13.75 2.94
CA ALA A 78 -23.79 13.14 3.17
C ALA A 78 -22.83 14.07 3.91
N VAL A 79 -22.83 15.36 3.55
CA VAL A 79 -22.08 16.41 4.26
C VAL A 79 -22.51 16.45 5.71
N GLU A 80 -23.82 16.42 5.98
CA GLU A 80 -24.29 16.48 7.36
C GLU A 80 -23.95 15.22 8.15
N CYS A 81 -23.93 14.03 7.53
CA CYS A 81 -23.41 12.81 8.16
C CYS A 81 -21.93 12.93 8.53
N ILE A 82 -21.12 13.55 7.68
CA ILE A 82 -19.67 13.73 7.92
C ILE A 82 -19.43 14.79 9.00
N ASN A 83 -20.15 15.92 8.97
CA ASN A 83 -20.02 17.02 9.93
C ASN A 83 -20.30 16.62 11.38
N VAL A 84 -20.95 15.48 11.62
CA VAL A 84 -21.18 14.94 12.96
C VAL A 84 -19.87 14.79 13.75
N VAL A 85 -18.76 14.50 13.09
CA VAL A 85 -17.47 14.25 13.76
C VAL A 85 -16.87 15.49 14.42
N GLU A 86 -17.21 16.68 13.98
CA GLU A 86 -16.80 17.92 14.65
C GLU A 86 -17.58 18.13 15.96
N ARG A 87 -18.78 17.58 16.04
CA ARG A 87 -19.76 17.87 17.10
C ARG A 87 -19.77 16.79 18.17
N ALA A 88 -19.31 15.59 17.85
CA ALA A 88 -19.28 14.43 18.74
C ALA A 88 -18.06 13.53 18.51
N GLU A 89 -17.58 12.89 19.58
CA GLU A 89 -16.52 11.88 19.50
C GLU A 89 -16.97 10.69 18.64
N LEU A 90 -16.07 10.17 17.79
CA LEU A 90 -16.41 9.16 16.79
C LEU A 90 -16.64 7.78 17.43
N SER A 91 -17.87 7.49 17.87
CA SER A 91 -18.26 6.16 18.37
C SER A 91 -18.44 5.15 17.23
N THR A 92 -18.59 3.86 17.53
CA THR A 92 -18.83 2.82 16.49
C THR A 92 -20.05 3.13 15.62
N VAL A 93 -21.15 3.60 16.21
CA VAL A 93 -22.38 3.89 15.46
C VAL A 93 -22.24 5.20 14.68
N LEU A 94 -21.52 6.19 15.22
CA LEU A 94 -21.21 7.42 14.49
C LEU A 94 -20.25 7.15 13.32
N ALA A 95 -19.25 6.29 13.49
CA ALA A 95 -18.41 5.83 12.38
C ALA A 95 -19.26 5.19 11.28
N ARG A 96 -20.23 4.33 11.61
CA ARG A 96 -21.16 3.74 10.63
C ARG A 96 -22.07 4.77 9.94
N LEU A 97 -22.45 5.84 10.64
CA LEU A 97 -23.21 6.96 10.08
C LEU A 97 -22.37 7.76 9.08
N VAL A 98 -21.14 8.12 9.45
CA VAL A 98 -20.19 8.79 8.56
C VAL A 98 -19.90 7.91 7.34
N THR A 99 -19.64 6.62 7.55
CA THR A 99 -19.45 5.64 6.47
C THR A 99 -20.63 5.64 5.50
N ALA A 100 -21.88 5.68 6.00
CA ALA A 100 -23.06 5.75 5.13
C ALA A 100 -23.11 7.07 4.33
N GLY A 101 -22.65 8.19 4.90
CA GLY A 101 -22.47 9.44 4.16
C GLY A 101 -21.41 9.32 3.05
N CYS A 102 -20.25 8.74 3.37
CA CYS A 102 -19.20 8.46 2.38
C CYS A 102 -19.69 7.50 1.28
N GLU A 103 -20.53 6.51 1.60
CA GLU A 103 -21.17 5.61 0.63
C GLU A 103 -22.03 6.37 -0.37
N VAL A 104 -22.84 7.33 0.11
CA VAL A 104 -23.65 8.20 -0.76
C VAL A 104 -22.76 9.00 -1.70
N LEU A 105 -21.74 9.68 -1.19
CA LEU A 105 -20.80 10.46 -2.03
C LEU A 105 -20.09 9.56 -3.04
N ALA A 106 -19.56 8.42 -2.60
CA ALA A 106 -18.88 7.48 -3.47
C ALA A 106 -19.81 7.00 -4.59
N ALA A 107 -21.07 6.68 -4.28
CA ALA A 107 -22.07 6.27 -5.28
C ALA A 107 -22.34 7.37 -6.32
N LEU A 108 -22.39 8.63 -5.91
CA LEU A 108 -22.55 9.77 -6.81
C LEU A 108 -21.30 10.02 -7.68
N LEU A 109 -20.11 9.69 -7.19
CA LEU A 109 -18.83 9.88 -7.89
C LEU A 109 -18.49 8.74 -8.85
N LEU A 110 -19.15 7.58 -8.76
CA LEU A 110 -18.83 6.42 -9.60
C LEU A 110 -18.87 6.71 -11.12
N PRO A 111 -19.91 7.38 -11.66
CA PRO A 111 -19.95 7.69 -13.10
C PRO A 111 -18.79 8.59 -13.55
N TRP A 112 -18.21 9.37 -12.63
CA TRP A 112 -17.06 10.22 -12.93
C TRP A 112 -15.76 9.40 -13.04
N ALA A 113 -15.58 8.42 -12.15
CA ALA A 113 -14.41 7.53 -12.17
C ALA A 113 -14.36 6.66 -13.44
N GLU A 114 -15.53 6.23 -13.95
CA GLU A 114 -15.63 5.40 -15.17
C GLU A 114 -15.46 6.20 -16.48
N ALA A 115 -15.56 7.54 -16.44
CA ALA A 115 -15.59 8.39 -17.63
C ALA A 115 -14.22 8.61 -18.33
N ASP A 116 -13.17 7.92 -17.89
CA ASP A 116 -11.86 7.76 -18.56
C ASP A 116 -11.37 8.99 -19.37
N GLY A 117 -11.39 10.17 -18.74
CA GLY A 117 -10.75 11.39 -19.26
C GLY A 117 -11.63 12.37 -20.04
N GLU A 118 -12.94 12.14 -20.20
CA GLU A 118 -13.85 13.26 -20.48
C GLU A 118 -14.13 13.99 -19.17
N ALA A 119 -13.54 15.19 -19.03
CA ALA A 119 -13.77 16.07 -17.90
C ALA A 119 -15.25 16.50 -17.85
N CYS A 120 -16.10 15.64 -17.31
CA CYS A 120 -17.39 16.05 -16.80
C CYS A 120 -17.09 16.93 -15.58
N SER A 121 -17.04 18.25 -15.79
CA SER A 121 -16.94 19.23 -14.71
C SER A 121 -18.24 19.19 -13.92
N PHE A 122 -18.27 18.36 -12.88
CA PHE A 122 -19.32 18.41 -11.89
C PHE A 122 -18.95 19.49 -10.87
N ASP A 123 -19.37 20.73 -11.12
CA ASP A 123 -19.06 21.88 -10.25
C ASP A 123 -19.43 21.61 -8.77
N TRP A 124 -20.53 20.87 -8.54
CA TRP A 124 -20.97 20.46 -7.22
C TRP A 124 -19.95 19.57 -6.48
N VAL A 125 -19.18 18.72 -7.18
CA VAL A 125 -18.20 17.84 -6.55
C VAL A 125 -17.08 18.66 -5.94
N ARG A 126 -16.61 19.67 -6.66
CA ARG A 126 -15.54 20.55 -6.18
C ARG A 126 -16.00 21.33 -4.96
N GLU A 127 -17.20 21.93 -5.03
CA GLU A 127 -17.80 22.66 -3.90
C GLU A 127 -17.99 21.73 -2.69
N THR A 128 -18.55 20.53 -2.89
CA THR A 128 -18.79 19.57 -1.80
C THR A 128 -17.49 19.05 -1.18
N LEU A 129 -16.46 18.77 -1.98
CA LEU A 129 -15.17 18.29 -1.46
C LEU A 129 -14.36 19.40 -0.80
N GLU A 130 -14.50 20.64 -1.26
CA GLU A 130 -13.92 21.82 -0.60
C GLU A 130 -14.60 22.05 0.75
N ASP A 131 -15.93 21.96 0.81
CA ASP A 131 -16.69 22.05 2.06
C ASP A 131 -16.36 20.94 3.07
N LEU A 132 -15.85 19.79 2.58
CA LEU A 132 -15.52 18.62 3.40
C LEU A 132 -14.03 18.46 3.68
N SER A 133 -13.14 19.26 3.10
CA SER A 133 -11.70 19.01 3.18
C SER A 133 -11.22 19.01 4.63
N ASP A 134 -11.65 20.00 5.42
CA ASP A 134 -11.25 20.15 6.81
C ASP A 134 -11.77 18.99 7.69
N GLN A 135 -12.98 18.50 7.39
CA GLN A 135 -13.65 17.42 8.12
C GLN A 135 -13.05 16.07 7.76
N ILE A 136 -12.65 15.92 6.50
CA ILE A 136 -11.95 14.73 6.04
C ILE A 136 -10.55 14.65 6.68
N ASP A 137 -9.85 15.77 6.82
CA ASP A 137 -8.57 15.82 7.55
C ASP A 137 -8.75 15.42 9.02
N PHE A 138 -9.80 15.95 9.66
CA PHE A 138 -10.16 15.59 11.03
C PHE A 138 -10.52 14.11 11.16
N LEU A 139 -11.32 13.57 10.23
CA LEU A 139 -11.68 12.15 10.18
C LEU A 139 -10.45 11.25 10.03
N ALA A 140 -9.52 11.64 9.16
CA ALA A 140 -8.30 10.91 8.93
C ALA A 140 -7.44 10.84 10.22
N LEU A 141 -7.41 11.94 10.99
CA LEU A 141 -6.76 12.00 12.30
C LEU A 141 -7.47 11.13 13.35
N GLU A 142 -8.80 11.14 13.43
CA GLU A 142 -9.60 10.32 14.35
C GLU A 142 -9.44 8.82 14.06
N VAL A 143 -9.52 8.44 12.78
CA VAL A 143 -9.26 7.07 12.32
C VAL A 143 -7.85 6.64 12.67
N TYR A 144 -6.85 7.52 12.47
CA TYR A 144 -5.47 7.24 12.86
C TYR A 144 -5.36 7.06 14.38
N CYS A 145 -5.88 7.99 15.18
CA CYS A 145 -5.80 7.92 16.64
C CYS A 145 -6.46 6.64 17.16
N GLY A 146 -7.58 6.24 16.56
CA GLY A 146 -8.27 5.01 16.89
C GLY A 146 -7.50 3.75 16.50
N LEU A 147 -7.11 3.61 15.23
CA LEU A 147 -6.40 2.42 14.74
C LEU A 147 -5.00 2.29 15.37
N GLY A 148 -4.27 3.39 15.54
CA GLY A 148 -2.89 3.40 16.05
C GLY A 148 -2.78 3.20 17.57
N ARG A 149 -3.69 3.76 18.38
CA ARG A 149 -3.68 3.56 19.85
C ARG A 149 -4.18 2.19 20.27
N LEU A 150 -4.92 1.51 19.38
CA LEU A 150 -5.43 0.18 19.65
C LEU A 150 -4.37 -0.90 19.62
N GLU A 151 -3.45 -0.80 18.67
CA GLU A 151 -2.44 -1.83 18.43
C GLU A 151 -1.38 -1.86 19.54
N SER A 152 -0.99 -0.70 20.08
CA SER A 152 -0.06 -0.63 21.22
C SER A 152 -0.63 -1.26 22.49
N LYS A 153 -1.93 -1.06 22.77
CA LYS A 153 -2.59 -1.67 23.94
C LYS A 153 -2.91 -3.16 23.75
N PHE A 154 -3.18 -3.59 22.51
CA PHE A 154 -3.49 -4.99 22.19
C PHE A 154 -2.24 -5.88 22.24
N LEU A 155 -1.07 -5.35 21.84
CA LEU A 155 0.20 -6.08 21.92
C LEU A 155 0.75 -6.23 23.34
N GLU A 156 0.29 -5.41 24.28
CA GLU A 156 0.70 -5.44 25.70
C GLU A 156 -0.19 -6.35 26.58
N SER A 157 -1.28 -6.92 26.04
CA SER A 157 -2.26 -7.73 26.79
C SER A 157 -2.39 -9.14 26.21
N ASP A 158 -1.95 -10.16 26.96
CA ASP A 158 -2.15 -11.59 26.63
C ASP A 158 -3.61 -12.05 26.73
N GLU A 159 -4.49 -11.22 27.30
CA GLU A 159 -5.93 -11.43 27.34
C GLU A 159 -6.59 -10.44 26.39
N LEU A 160 -7.25 -10.95 25.35
CA LEU A 160 -8.13 -10.15 24.50
C LEU A 160 -9.22 -9.57 25.41
N PRO A 161 -9.29 -8.25 25.67
CA PRO A 161 -10.39 -7.73 26.43
C PRO A 161 -11.61 -7.76 25.52
N VAL A 162 -12.46 -8.77 25.71
CA VAL A 162 -13.85 -8.71 25.26
C VAL A 162 -14.49 -7.61 26.10
N VAL A 163 -14.50 -6.38 25.58
CA VAL A 163 -15.17 -5.27 26.24
C VAL A 163 -16.63 -5.27 25.81
N LEU A 164 -17.49 -5.55 26.79
CA LEU A 164 -18.94 -5.31 26.76
C LEU A 164 -19.21 -3.79 26.89
N ASP A 165 -20.27 -3.35 26.22
CA ASP A 165 -20.86 -1.99 26.16
C ASP A 165 -21.09 -1.34 27.56
N PRO A 166 -21.38 -0.02 27.64
CA PRO A 166 -20.62 1.03 28.28
C PRO A 166 -21.26 1.46 29.62
N VAL A 167 -20.70 1.06 30.76
CA VAL A 167 -21.11 1.61 32.06
C VAL A 167 -19.92 2.09 32.90
N GLU A 168 -18.68 1.94 32.43
CA GLU A 168 -17.51 2.35 33.20
C GLU A 168 -16.63 3.33 32.43
N ASP A 169 -16.34 4.45 33.10
CA ASP A 169 -15.52 5.62 32.72
C ASP A 169 -14.04 5.27 32.46
N ASP A 170 -13.72 4.23 31.70
CA ASP A 170 -12.34 3.87 31.38
C ASP A 170 -12.03 4.14 29.91
N PHE A 171 -11.30 5.24 29.67
CA PHE A 171 -10.81 5.71 28.37
C PHE A 171 -10.00 4.64 27.59
N GLY A 172 -9.60 3.55 28.26
CA GLY A 172 -8.97 2.37 27.65
C GLY A 172 -9.93 1.38 26.98
N ALA A 173 -11.19 1.35 27.39
CA ALA A 173 -12.22 0.44 26.89
C ALA A 173 -12.85 0.91 25.56
N TYR A 174 -12.96 2.23 25.37
CA TYR A 174 -13.60 2.88 24.21
C TYR A 174 -13.02 2.43 22.87
N TRP A 175 -11.69 2.36 22.79
CA TRP A 175 -11.02 1.97 21.56
C TRP A 175 -11.00 0.44 21.38
N GLY A 176 -11.05 -0.35 22.46
CA GLY A 176 -10.73 -1.78 22.49
C GLY A 176 -11.67 -2.74 21.75
N SER A 177 -12.82 -2.28 21.24
CA SER A 177 -13.79 -3.19 20.62
C SER A 177 -13.41 -3.53 19.17
N ILE A 178 -13.46 -4.82 18.83
CA ILE A 178 -13.25 -5.31 17.45
C ILE A 178 -14.23 -4.63 16.48
N GLU A 179 -15.46 -4.37 16.94
CA GLU A 179 -16.50 -3.72 16.14
C GLU A 179 -16.16 -2.26 15.81
N HIS A 180 -15.61 -1.51 16.76
CA HIS A 180 -15.17 -0.15 16.53
C HIS A 180 -14.02 -0.12 15.52
N ARG A 181 -13.04 -1.01 15.69
CA ARG A 181 -11.94 -1.16 14.72
C ARG A 181 -12.45 -1.49 13.32
N GLN A 182 -13.39 -2.43 13.19
CA GLN A 182 -14.00 -2.77 11.89
C GLN A 182 -14.72 -1.56 11.28
N ALA A 183 -15.47 -0.80 12.09
CA ALA A 183 -16.13 0.41 11.62
C ALA A 183 -15.14 1.48 11.13
N LEU A 184 -14.01 1.68 11.82
CA LEU A 184 -12.95 2.59 11.36
C LEU A 184 -12.25 2.09 10.08
N GLN A 185 -12.07 0.77 9.93
CA GLN A 185 -11.52 0.18 8.70
C GLN A 185 -12.47 0.38 7.51
N GLU A 186 -13.77 0.14 7.70
CA GLU A 186 -14.80 0.41 6.70
C GLU A 186 -14.84 1.90 6.34
N LEU A 187 -14.80 2.78 7.34
CA LEU A 187 -14.74 4.22 7.14
C LEU A 187 -13.51 4.63 6.32
N SER A 188 -12.33 4.08 6.65
CA SER A 188 -11.08 4.31 5.89
C SER A 188 -11.23 3.91 4.42
N ALA A 189 -11.83 2.73 4.18
CA ALA A 189 -12.05 2.23 2.83
C ALA A 189 -12.97 3.16 2.05
N TRP A 190 -14.13 3.54 2.60
CA TRP A 190 -15.08 4.42 1.94
C TRP A 190 -14.55 5.84 1.76
N LEU A 191 -13.77 6.37 2.70
CA LEU A 191 -13.11 7.67 2.57
C LEU A 191 -12.13 7.67 1.39
N LEU A 192 -11.26 6.66 1.29
CA LEU A 192 -10.35 6.50 0.15
C LEU A 192 -11.11 6.28 -1.16
N CYS A 193 -12.28 5.64 -1.13
CA CYS A 193 -13.12 5.50 -2.33
C CYS A 193 -13.64 6.84 -2.84
N VAL A 194 -14.12 7.71 -1.93
CA VAL A 194 -14.54 9.07 -2.29
C VAL A 194 -13.38 9.81 -2.96
N ILE A 195 -12.20 9.80 -2.36
CA ILE A 195 -11.01 10.49 -2.87
C ILE A 195 -10.57 9.92 -4.22
N PHE A 196 -10.47 8.59 -4.35
CA PHE A 196 -9.96 7.96 -5.56
C PHE A 196 -10.93 8.13 -6.74
N ARG A 197 -12.24 8.08 -6.48
CA ARG A 197 -13.25 8.34 -7.50
C ARG A 197 -13.30 9.82 -7.88
N ALA A 198 -13.07 10.72 -6.92
CA ALA A 198 -13.00 12.15 -7.18
C ALA A 198 -11.77 12.55 -8.01
N LEU A 199 -10.61 11.95 -7.74
CA LEU A 199 -9.40 12.22 -8.52
C LEU A 199 -9.38 11.48 -9.86
N GLY A 200 -10.08 10.35 -9.94
CA GLY A 200 -9.97 9.37 -11.02
C GLY A 200 -8.75 8.47 -10.81
N TYR A 201 -8.92 7.15 -11.00
CA TYR A 201 -7.91 6.15 -10.63
C TYR A 201 -6.54 6.35 -11.28
N SER A 202 -6.50 6.87 -12.51
CA SER A 202 -5.28 7.14 -13.26
C SER A 202 -4.50 8.36 -12.76
N SER A 203 -5.18 9.28 -12.07
CA SER A 203 -4.60 10.52 -11.54
C SER A 203 -4.11 10.38 -10.10
N VAL A 204 -4.52 9.31 -9.38
CA VAL A 204 -4.12 9.10 -7.99
C VAL A 204 -2.63 8.74 -7.94
N THR A 205 -1.84 9.61 -7.31
CA THR A 205 -0.40 9.43 -7.10
C THR A 205 -0.05 9.53 -5.61
N GLY A 206 1.15 9.07 -5.24
CA GLY A 206 1.67 9.27 -3.88
C GLY A 206 1.70 10.73 -3.47
N ARG A 207 2.03 11.65 -4.40
CA ARG A 207 2.02 13.09 -4.13
C ARG A 207 0.62 13.60 -3.81
N ALA A 208 -0.36 13.26 -4.64
CA ALA A 208 -1.74 13.73 -4.43
C ALA A 208 -2.31 13.25 -3.09
N LEU A 209 -2.04 12.00 -2.69
CA LEU A 209 -2.49 11.51 -1.39
C LEU A 209 -1.69 12.09 -0.23
N MET A 210 -0.40 12.37 -0.42
CA MET A 210 0.42 13.04 0.58
C MET A 210 -0.05 14.47 0.83
N GLU A 211 -0.41 15.22 -0.21
CA GLU A 211 -1.01 16.55 -0.07
C GLU A 211 -2.34 16.48 0.68
N PHE A 212 -3.17 15.49 0.34
CA PHE A 212 -4.44 15.24 1.00
C PHE A 212 -4.29 14.95 2.50
N VAL A 213 -3.32 14.13 2.93
CA VAL A 213 -3.08 13.88 4.36
C VAL A 213 -2.18 14.92 5.03
N ASN A 214 -2.02 16.11 4.45
CA ASN A 214 -1.11 17.16 4.96
C ASN A 214 0.33 16.65 5.24
N HIS A 215 0.81 15.75 4.39
CA HIS A 215 2.09 15.05 4.46
C HIS A 215 2.29 14.15 5.70
N ASP A 216 1.21 13.74 6.37
CA ASP A 216 1.27 12.78 7.48
C ASP A 216 1.28 11.33 6.95
N LEU A 217 2.49 10.78 6.78
CA LEU A 217 2.71 9.40 6.33
C LEU A 217 2.02 8.37 7.23
N LEU A 218 1.93 8.65 8.53
CA LEU A 218 1.36 7.72 9.49
C LEU A 218 -0.15 7.65 9.34
N CYS A 219 -0.80 8.81 9.14
CA CYS A 219 -2.21 8.89 8.77
C CYS A 219 -2.49 8.15 7.44
N LEU A 220 -1.70 8.42 6.40
CA LEU A 220 -1.86 7.78 5.09
C LEU A 220 -1.73 6.25 5.17
N CYS A 221 -0.72 5.75 5.86
CA CYS A 221 -0.53 4.31 6.07
C CYS A 221 -1.70 3.68 6.86
N SER A 222 -2.28 4.38 7.84
CA SER A 222 -3.46 3.89 8.56
C SER A 222 -4.69 3.75 7.67
N LEU A 223 -4.97 4.78 6.86
CA LEU A 223 -6.08 4.73 5.91
C LEU A 223 -5.90 3.61 4.87
N MET A 224 -4.70 3.53 4.29
CA MET A 224 -4.37 2.48 3.31
C MET A 224 -4.46 1.09 3.94
N ARG A 225 -4.03 0.90 5.19
CA ARG A 225 -4.21 -0.37 5.89
C ARG A 225 -5.68 -0.75 6.01
N GLY A 226 -6.54 0.20 6.40
CA GLY A 226 -7.99 -0.06 6.49
C GLY A 226 -8.54 -0.62 5.19
N LEU A 227 -8.20 0.02 4.06
CA LEU A 227 -8.60 -0.42 2.72
C LEU A 227 -7.96 -1.76 2.32
N LEU A 228 -6.67 -1.97 2.55
CA LEU A 228 -5.94 -3.16 2.12
C LEU A 228 -6.24 -4.40 2.98
N ALA A 229 -6.64 -4.21 4.23
CA ALA A 229 -7.08 -5.28 5.12
C ALA A 229 -8.52 -5.75 4.83
N ALA A 230 -9.30 -4.94 4.10
CA ALA A 230 -10.69 -5.23 3.77
C ALA A 230 -10.80 -6.45 2.85
N ARG A 231 -11.66 -7.42 3.20
CA ARG A 231 -11.80 -8.66 2.45
C ARG A 231 -12.73 -8.48 1.27
N PHE A 232 -12.35 -9.04 0.13
CA PHE A 232 -13.09 -8.93 -1.13
C PHE A 232 -14.52 -9.47 -1.10
N ASP A 233 -14.83 -10.36 -0.17
CA ASP A 233 -16.13 -11.03 -0.11
C ASP A 233 -17.09 -10.32 0.87
N ASP A 234 -16.66 -9.21 1.49
CA ASP A 234 -17.49 -8.41 2.38
C ASP A 234 -18.45 -7.54 1.56
N SER A 235 -19.74 -7.79 1.68
CA SER A 235 -20.79 -7.03 0.99
C SER A 235 -20.94 -5.59 1.49
N SER A 236 -20.21 -5.19 2.54
CA SER A 236 -20.16 -3.80 3.05
C SER A 236 -19.17 -2.91 2.28
N LEU A 237 -18.38 -3.49 1.36
CA LEU A 237 -17.39 -2.77 0.59
C LEU A 237 -17.89 -2.36 -0.80
N PRO A 238 -17.31 -1.32 -1.39
CA PRO A 238 -17.60 -0.92 -2.77
C PRO A 238 -17.39 -2.06 -3.77
N HIS A 239 -18.25 -2.15 -4.79
CA HIS A 239 -18.13 -3.15 -5.87
C HIS A 239 -16.80 -3.08 -6.65
N ASP A 240 -16.17 -1.91 -6.71
CA ASP A 240 -14.89 -1.63 -7.37
C ASP A 240 -13.69 -1.69 -6.41
N THR A 241 -13.86 -2.22 -5.19
CA THR A 241 -12.79 -2.30 -4.16
C THR A 241 -11.51 -2.93 -4.70
N VAL A 242 -11.61 -3.91 -5.61
CA VAL A 242 -10.43 -4.54 -6.22
C VAL A 242 -9.60 -3.54 -7.02
N ALA A 243 -10.24 -2.66 -7.79
CA ALA A 243 -9.55 -1.63 -8.55
C ALA A 243 -8.88 -0.62 -7.61
N ILE A 244 -9.64 -0.17 -6.61
CA ILE A 244 -9.20 0.82 -5.61
C ILE A 244 -8.01 0.30 -4.78
N GLN A 245 -8.05 -0.96 -4.32
CA GLN A 245 -6.91 -1.60 -3.66
C GLN A 245 -5.69 -1.72 -4.59
N GLY A 246 -5.89 -1.96 -5.89
CA GLY A 246 -4.81 -1.96 -6.87
C GLY A 246 -4.12 -0.60 -6.98
N VAL A 247 -4.90 0.48 -7.04
CA VAL A 247 -4.40 1.86 -7.02
C VAL A 247 -3.68 2.14 -5.69
N ALA A 248 -4.29 1.78 -4.56
CA ALA A 248 -3.70 1.99 -3.24
C ALA A 248 -2.35 1.28 -3.07
N LEU A 249 -2.23 0.03 -3.53
CA LEU A 249 -0.94 -0.69 -3.53
C LEU A 249 0.09 -0.02 -4.44
N ALA A 250 -0.32 0.44 -5.64
CA ALA A 250 0.58 1.13 -6.54
C ALA A 250 1.09 2.44 -5.92
N VAL A 251 0.22 3.19 -5.24
CA VAL A 251 0.58 4.41 -4.52
C VAL A 251 1.51 4.10 -3.35
N LEU A 252 1.18 3.10 -2.53
CA LEU A 252 2.02 2.65 -1.40
C LEU A 252 3.43 2.33 -1.88
N CYS A 253 3.57 1.56 -2.97
CA CYS A 253 4.87 1.25 -3.57
C CYS A 253 5.62 2.52 -4.03
N GLY A 254 4.87 3.52 -4.51
CA GLY A 254 5.39 4.82 -4.95
C GLY A 254 5.81 5.76 -3.81
N LEU A 255 5.49 5.46 -2.54
CA LEU A 255 5.89 6.31 -1.41
C LEU A 255 7.40 6.36 -1.20
N THR A 256 8.17 5.45 -1.78
CA THR A 256 9.64 5.47 -1.72
C THR A 256 10.29 6.34 -2.82
N ALA A 257 9.47 7.01 -3.64
CA ALA A 257 9.95 7.87 -4.71
C ALA A 257 10.66 9.13 -4.14
N PRO A 258 11.90 9.43 -4.56
CA PRO A 258 12.70 10.53 -3.99
C PRO A 258 12.01 11.90 -4.08
N GLU A 259 11.22 12.14 -5.11
CA GLU A 259 10.48 13.40 -5.33
C GLU A 259 9.44 13.71 -4.26
N LEU A 260 9.06 12.74 -3.41
CA LEU A 260 8.17 12.96 -2.27
C LEU A 260 8.92 13.51 -1.04
N ALA A 261 10.23 13.27 -0.94
CA ALA A 261 11.07 13.86 0.10
C ALA A 261 11.34 15.36 -0.14
N PHE A 262 11.05 15.88 -1.34
CA PHE A 262 11.36 17.25 -1.76
C PHE A 262 10.14 17.96 -2.39
N PRO A 263 9.09 18.26 -1.60
CA PRO A 263 7.84 18.83 -2.13
C PRO A 263 8.01 20.23 -2.73
N CYS A 264 8.97 21.04 -2.24
CA CYS A 264 9.23 22.40 -2.71
C CYS A 264 10.67 22.53 -3.19
N SER A 265 11.02 21.94 -4.33
CA SER A 265 12.32 22.21 -4.97
C SER A 265 12.27 23.50 -5.78
N ASP A 266 12.07 24.63 -5.09
CA ASP A 266 12.23 25.96 -5.66
C ASP A 266 13.72 26.26 -5.90
N GLY A 267 14.30 25.60 -6.91
CA GLY A 267 15.55 25.99 -7.58
C GLY A 267 16.84 26.09 -6.74
N SER A 268 16.81 25.83 -5.44
CA SER A 268 18.01 25.76 -4.62
C SER A 268 18.53 24.32 -4.63
N GLU A 269 19.50 24.05 -5.50
CA GLU A 269 20.30 22.84 -5.45
C GLU A 269 21.09 22.82 -4.13
N GLY A 270 20.47 22.33 -3.06
CA GLY A 270 21.15 22.01 -1.81
C GLY A 270 22.29 21.01 -2.05
N ASP A 271 23.26 20.97 -1.15
CA ASP A 271 24.36 20.02 -1.23
C ASP A 271 23.81 18.57 -1.30
N ILE A 272 24.45 17.71 -2.10
CA ILE A 272 24.09 16.28 -2.24
C ILE A 272 24.03 15.61 -0.87
N HIS A 273 24.86 16.05 0.09
CA HIS A 273 24.81 15.57 1.46
C HIS A 273 23.52 15.95 2.19
N GLU A 274 23.00 17.16 1.99
CA GLU A 274 21.73 17.62 2.58
C GLU A 274 20.54 16.90 1.96
N GLN A 275 20.54 16.73 0.63
CA GLN A 275 19.51 15.96 -0.08
C GLN A 275 19.46 14.51 0.40
N ASN A 276 20.62 13.84 0.49
CA ASN A 276 20.67 12.47 1.01
C ASN A 276 20.21 12.38 2.47
N ARG A 277 20.51 13.39 3.30
CA ARG A 277 20.04 13.44 4.69
C ARG A 277 18.52 13.57 4.76
N ALA A 278 17.92 14.44 3.96
CA ALA A 278 16.47 14.63 3.90
C ALA A 278 15.76 13.36 3.38
N LEU A 279 16.30 12.74 2.32
CA LEU A 279 15.78 11.48 1.80
C LEU A 279 15.83 10.35 2.82
N ASN A 280 16.96 10.20 3.53
CA ASN A 280 17.08 9.19 4.58
C ASN A 280 16.11 9.44 5.73
N PHE A 281 15.95 10.69 6.16
CA PHE A 281 14.98 11.05 7.19
C PHE A 281 13.55 10.72 6.75
N TYR A 282 13.17 11.08 5.53
CA TYR A 282 11.86 10.74 4.97
C TYR A 282 11.60 9.22 4.96
N MET A 283 12.58 8.44 4.52
CA MET A 283 12.47 6.99 4.48
C MET A 283 12.42 6.36 5.88
N GLU A 284 13.09 6.95 6.87
CA GLU A 284 12.99 6.54 8.27
C GLU A 284 11.59 6.82 8.84
N VAL A 285 11.00 7.97 8.52
CA VAL A 285 9.61 8.31 8.90
C VAL A 285 8.61 7.37 8.21
N LEU A 286 8.80 7.04 6.93
CA LEU A 286 7.98 6.06 6.22
C LEU A 286 8.10 4.67 6.85
N ALA A 287 9.32 4.23 7.20
CA ALA A 287 9.52 2.97 7.90
C ALA A 287 8.81 2.96 9.27
N ALA A 288 8.87 4.08 10.02
CA ALA A 288 8.13 4.23 11.26
C ALA A 288 6.62 4.14 11.04
N ALA A 289 6.08 4.86 10.06
CA ALA A 289 4.68 4.80 9.71
C ALA A 289 4.23 3.37 9.36
N MET A 290 5.01 2.65 8.56
CA MET A 290 4.68 1.27 8.19
C MET A 290 4.70 0.30 9.38
N VAL A 291 5.65 0.46 10.30
CA VAL A 291 5.75 -0.37 11.51
C VAL A 291 4.61 -0.08 12.47
N GLU A 292 4.39 1.20 12.80
CA GLU A 292 3.38 1.61 13.78
C GLU A 292 1.96 1.33 13.27
N THR A 293 1.76 1.29 11.96
CA THR A 293 0.47 0.91 11.37
C THR A 293 0.35 -0.57 11.07
N GLY A 294 1.42 -1.36 11.00
CA GLY A 294 1.33 -2.77 10.56
C GLY A 294 0.79 -2.95 9.13
N ILE A 295 0.81 -1.92 8.28
CA ILE A 295 0.27 -1.96 6.90
C ILE A 295 0.91 -3.05 6.04
N MET A 296 2.17 -3.40 6.31
CA MET A 296 2.95 -4.33 5.50
C MET A 296 2.26 -5.70 5.33
N GLU A 297 1.68 -6.25 6.39
CA GLU A 297 0.99 -7.55 6.31
C GLU A 297 -0.22 -7.46 5.36
N SER A 298 -1.04 -6.42 5.53
CA SER A 298 -2.20 -6.18 4.67
C SER A 298 -1.80 -5.92 3.21
N ALA A 299 -0.69 -5.21 2.98
CA ALA A 299 -0.18 -4.96 1.64
C ALA A 299 0.29 -6.25 0.94
N VAL A 300 0.99 -7.14 1.65
CA VAL A 300 1.45 -8.43 1.10
C VAL A 300 0.28 -9.37 0.84
N ASP A 301 -0.68 -9.45 1.77
CA ASP A 301 -1.87 -10.30 1.59
C ASP A 301 -2.74 -9.80 0.42
N SER A 302 -2.91 -8.48 0.28
CA SER A 302 -3.62 -7.88 -0.86
C SER A 302 -2.88 -8.14 -2.18
N ALA A 303 -1.55 -7.97 -2.22
CA ALA A 303 -0.74 -8.25 -3.41
C ALA A 303 -0.80 -9.74 -3.83
N LEU A 304 -0.76 -10.68 -2.87
CA LEU A 304 -0.91 -12.11 -3.11
C LEU A 304 -2.30 -12.45 -3.68
N SER A 305 -3.36 -11.93 -3.08
CA SER A 305 -4.72 -12.12 -3.59
C SER A 305 -4.86 -11.60 -5.03
N ARG A 306 -4.25 -10.44 -5.33
CA ARG A 306 -4.20 -9.90 -6.68
C ARG A 306 -3.42 -10.79 -7.64
N CYS A 307 -2.27 -11.35 -7.26
CA CYS A 307 -1.53 -12.29 -8.11
C CYS A 307 -2.36 -13.51 -8.50
N CYS A 308 -3.21 -14.01 -7.59
CA CYS A 308 -4.10 -15.14 -7.88
C CYS A 308 -5.22 -14.79 -8.86
N ARG A 309 -5.76 -13.57 -8.78
CA ARG A 309 -6.93 -13.12 -9.57
C ARG A 309 -6.56 -12.46 -10.90
N LEU A 310 -5.52 -11.64 -10.88
CA LEU A 310 -5.02 -10.83 -11.99
C LEU A 310 -3.51 -11.10 -12.15
N PRO A 311 -3.09 -12.23 -12.73
CA PRO A 311 -1.71 -12.70 -12.62
C PRO A 311 -0.66 -11.68 -13.09
N LYS A 312 -0.85 -11.05 -14.25
CA LYS A 312 0.10 -10.08 -14.81
C LYS A 312 0.19 -8.79 -13.99
N GLU A 313 -0.96 -8.15 -13.73
CA GLU A 313 -1.02 -6.91 -12.95
C GLU A 313 -0.58 -7.13 -11.50
N GLY A 314 -1.05 -8.22 -10.89
CA GLY A 314 -0.68 -8.64 -9.56
C GLY A 314 0.82 -8.89 -9.42
N ALA A 315 1.46 -9.57 -10.39
CA ALA A 315 2.91 -9.75 -10.40
C ALA A 315 3.67 -8.42 -10.52
N ALA A 316 3.21 -7.49 -11.36
CA ALA A 316 3.82 -6.16 -11.45
C ALA A 316 3.73 -5.40 -10.12
N THR A 317 2.56 -5.42 -9.46
CA THR A 317 2.37 -4.84 -8.12
C THR A 317 3.22 -5.54 -7.06
N GLY A 318 3.29 -6.87 -7.09
CA GLY A 318 4.09 -7.67 -6.17
C GLY A 318 5.59 -7.39 -6.29
N ALA A 319 6.10 -7.26 -7.52
CA ALA A 319 7.48 -6.86 -7.78
C ALA A 319 7.79 -5.47 -7.22
N ARG A 320 6.90 -4.49 -7.42
CA ARG A 320 7.06 -3.14 -6.87
C ARG A 320 7.02 -3.13 -5.34
N LEU A 321 6.20 -3.97 -4.73
CA LEU A 321 6.14 -4.11 -3.28
C LEU A 321 7.47 -4.66 -2.71
N LEU A 322 8.04 -5.70 -3.35
CA LEU A 322 9.37 -6.21 -2.99
C LEU A 322 10.46 -5.15 -3.15
N GLN A 323 10.40 -4.33 -4.20
CA GLN A 323 11.33 -3.23 -4.43
C GLN A 323 11.22 -2.14 -3.36
N MET A 324 9.98 -1.74 -3.01
CA MET A 324 9.70 -0.78 -1.95
C MET A 324 10.27 -1.26 -0.60
N LEU A 325 10.03 -2.52 -0.24
CA LEU A 325 10.56 -3.10 1.00
C LEU A 325 12.09 -3.11 0.99
N ALA A 326 12.72 -3.53 -0.11
CA ALA A 326 14.18 -3.48 -0.22
C ALA A 326 14.73 -2.06 -0.05
N ALA A 327 14.09 -1.05 -0.65
CA ALA A 327 14.51 0.34 -0.55
C ALA A 327 14.43 0.89 0.90
N LEU A 328 13.42 0.48 1.66
CA LEU A 328 13.27 0.85 3.07
C LEU A 328 14.30 0.18 3.98
N LEU A 329 14.63 -1.08 3.72
CA LEU A 329 15.51 -1.87 4.60
C LEU A 329 17.01 -1.61 4.38
N VAL A 330 17.38 -1.11 3.20
CA VAL A 330 18.76 -0.74 2.82
C VAL A 330 19.33 0.43 3.64
N GLN A 331 18.47 1.19 4.32
CA GLN A 331 18.85 2.31 5.17
C GLN A 331 19.85 1.85 6.26
N VAL A 332 21.01 2.51 6.35
CA VAL A 332 22.03 2.27 7.39
C VAL A 332 21.83 3.29 8.51
N THR A 333 21.24 2.87 9.63
CA THR A 333 21.08 3.73 10.81
C THR A 333 22.14 3.41 11.87
N PRO A 334 22.81 4.41 12.45
CA PRO A 334 23.90 4.20 13.42
C PRO A 334 23.46 3.68 14.81
N ASP A 335 22.15 3.65 15.09
CA ASP A 335 21.58 3.14 16.36
C ASP A 335 20.54 2.04 16.05
N GLU A 336 21.03 0.80 15.88
CA GLU A 336 20.26 -0.29 15.29
C GLU A 336 19.16 -0.85 16.22
N GLU A 337 19.29 -0.80 17.54
CA GLU A 337 18.32 -1.53 18.40
C GLU A 337 16.94 -0.85 18.50
N LYS A 338 16.88 0.48 18.39
CA LYS A 338 15.64 1.26 18.55
C LYS A 338 15.12 1.88 17.26
N SER A 339 15.86 1.77 16.17
CA SER A 339 15.45 2.34 14.89
C SER A 339 14.15 1.71 14.38
N PRO A 340 13.22 2.50 13.81
CA PRO A 340 12.07 1.98 13.09
C PRO A 340 12.44 0.97 11.99
N VAL A 341 13.58 1.19 11.32
CA VAL A 341 14.08 0.28 10.28
C VAL A 341 14.38 -1.11 10.86
N ALA A 342 14.93 -1.19 12.08
CA ALA A 342 15.20 -2.46 12.73
C ALA A 342 13.94 -3.19 13.19
N LYS A 343 12.89 -2.45 13.60
CA LYS A 343 11.56 -3.04 13.81
C LYS A 343 11.00 -3.57 12.50
N LEU A 344 11.10 -2.80 11.41
CA LEU A 344 10.65 -3.22 10.08
C LEU A 344 11.38 -4.47 9.58
N ARG A 345 12.70 -4.58 9.79
CA ARG A 345 13.48 -5.81 9.49
C ARG A 345 12.92 -7.03 10.21
N ARG A 346 12.55 -6.89 11.48
CA ARG A 346 11.93 -7.97 12.28
C ARG A 346 10.55 -8.34 11.74
N ASP A 347 9.75 -7.35 11.34
CA ASP A 347 8.44 -7.62 10.76
C ASP A 347 8.57 -8.33 9.41
N VAL A 348 9.52 -7.91 8.56
CA VAL A 348 9.83 -8.57 7.28
C VAL A 348 10.24 -10.02 7.50
N PHE A 349 11.05 -10.29 8.53
CA PHE A 349 11.41 -11.64 8.93
C PHE A 349 10.19 -12.47 9.34
N ARG A 350 9.26 -11.91 10.12
CA ARG A 350 8.01 -12.60 10.53
C ARG A 350 7.14 -12.99 9.34
N ILE A 351 7.16 -12.21 8.25
CA ILE A 351 6.35 -12.47 7.04
C ILE A 351 7.14 -13.09 5.89
N ALA A 352 8.36 -13.59 6.13
CA ALA A 352 9.22 -14.16 5.09
C ALA A 352 8.49 -15.22 4.24
N ASP A 353 7.69 -16.09 4.85
CA ASP A 353 6.95 -17.11 4.11
C ASP A 353 5.96 -16.53 3.09
N LYS A 354 5.25 -15.46 3.46
CA LYS A 354 4.33 -14.74 2.57
C LYS A 354 5.09 -14.05 1.44
N LEU A 355 6.25 -13.46 1.74
CA LEU A 355 7.13 -12.86 0.74
C LEU A 355 7.66 -13.90 -0.26
N GLY A 356 7.97 -15.12 0.19
CA GLY A 356 8.37 -16.20 -0.71
C GLY A 356 7.27 -16.58 -1.70
N ARG A 357 6.04 -16.72 -1.21
CA ARG A 357 4.87 -16.97 -2.09
C ARG A 357 4.65 -15.84 -3.09
N LEU A 358 4.87 -14.59 -2.65
CA LEU A 358 4.75 -13.43 -3.52
C LEU A 358 5.83 -13.46 -4.61
N LEU A 359 7.08 -13.75 -4.24
CA LEU A 359 8.18 -13.88 -5.19
C LEU A 359 7.95 -15.00 -6.21
N GLU A 360 7.41 -16.14 -5.79
CA GLU A 360 7.01 -17.22 -6.70
C GLU A 360 5.94 -16.77 -7.68
N ALA A 361 4.88 -16.12 -7.18
CA ALA A 361 3.81 -15.62 -8.02
C ALA A 361 4.32 -14.60 -9.06
N VAL A 362 5.24 -13.71 -8.64
CA VAL A 362 5.93 -12.76 -9.53
C VAL A 362 6.76 -13.50 -10.58
N SER A 363 7.58 -14.47 -10.15
CA SER A 363 8.49 -15.21 -11.03
C SER A 363 7.76 -16.07 -12.06
N LEU A 364 6.59 -16.61 -11.72
CA LEU A 364 5.75 -17.41 -12.62
C LEU A 364 5.22 -16.62 -13.82
N GLN A 365 5.09 -15.30 -13.71
CA GLN A 365 4.68 -14.46 -14.85
C GLN A 365 5.83 -14.12 -15.80
N GLY A 366 7.07 -14.35 -15.38
CA GLY A 366 8.27 -13.95 -16.11
C GLY A 366 8.58 -12.45 -15.98
N PHE A 367 9.69 -12.04 -16.60
CA PHE A 367 10.17 -10.66 -16.55
C PHE A 367 10.12 -10.04 -17.94
N ASP A 368 9.39 -8.92 -18.07
CA ASP A 368 9.20 -8.25 -19.36
C ASP A 368 10.47 -7.59 -19.91
N SER A 369 11.46 -7.31 -19.03
CA SER A 369 12.71 -6.66 -19.41
C SER A 369 13.87 -7.11 -18.52
N PRO A 370 15.12 -7.05 -19.03
CA PRO A 370 16.31 -7.34 -18.24
C PRO A 370 16.55 -6.31 -17.13
N ALA A 371 16.08 -5.07 -17.30
CA ALA A 371 16.07 -4.05 -16.25
C ALA A 371 15.14 -4.46 -15.08
N ASN A 372 13.92 -4.91 -15.38
CA ASN A 372 12.99 -5.39 -14.35
C ASN A 372 13.55 -6.60 -13.61
N LEU A 373 14.16 -7.55 -14.34
CA LEU A 373 14.83 -8.70 -13.73
C LEU A 373 15.96 -8.26 -12.80
N ARG A 374 16.84 -7.36 -13.26
CA ARG A 374 17.94 -6.81 -12.45
C ARG A 374 17.43 -6.19 -11.16
N ASP A 375 16.37 -5.38 -11.25
CA ASP A 375 15.86 -4.63 -10.12
C ASP A 375 15.20 -5.58 -9.11
N ILE A 376 14.41 -6.56 -9.57
CA ILE A 376 13.80 -7.59 -8.70
C ILE A 376 14.86 -8.45 -8.02
N VAL A 377 15.85 -8.96 -8.77
CA VAL A 377 16.93 -9.78 -8.19
C VAL A 377 17.74 -8.95 -7.18
N GLY A 378 18.00 -7.67 -7.47
CA GLY A 378 18.66 -6.75 -6.54
C GLY A 378 17.86 -6.55 -5.25
N SER A 379 16.55 -6.36 -5.35
CA SER A 379 15.64 -6.26 -4.21
C SER A 379 15.62 -7.55 -3.39
N CYS A 380 15.51 -8.71 -4.04
CA CYS A 380 15.60 -10.01 -3.38
C CYS A 380 16.94 -10.19 -2.67
N ALA A 381 18.06 -9.75 -3.26
CA ALA A 381 19.37 -9.83 -2.62
C ALA A 381 19.40 -9.01 -1.32
N CYS A 382 18.83 -7.80 -1.33
CA CYS A 382 18.73 -6.95 -0.14
C CYS A 382 17.85 -7.58 0.94
N LEU A 383 16.67 -8.08 0.57
CA LEU A 383 15.76 -8.74 1.50
C LEU A 383 16.38 -10.02 2.09
N ALA A 384 17.03 -10.84 1.27
CA ALA A 384 17.72 -12.05 1.72
C ALA A 384 18.86 -11.73 2.70
N ALA A 385 19.61 -10.65 2.47
CA ALA A 385 20.66 -10.22 3.41
C ALA A 385 20.07 -9.89 4.80
N VAL A 386 18.94 -9.18 4.83
CA VAL A 386 18.23 -8.84 6.08
C VAL A 386 17.75 -10.09 6.80
N LEU A 387 17.16 -11.04 6.09
CA LEU A 387 16.65 -12.27 6.69
C LEU A 387 17.79 -13.10 7.30
N VAL A 388 18.93 -13.19 6.62
CA VAL A 388 20.12 -13.88 7.14
C VAL A 388 20.65 -13.20 8.40
N GLU A 389 20.76 -11.87 8.39
CA GLU A 389 21.19 -11.08 9.56
C GLU A 389 20.28 -11.31 10.77
N GLN A 390 18.95 -11.31 10.56
CA GLN A 390 17.97 -11.49 11.63
C GLN A 390 17.85 -12.92 12.15
N SER A 391 18.12 -13.93 11.30
CA SER A 391 18.00 -15.33 11.70
C SER A 391 18.94 -15.70 12.85
N GLY A 392 20.09 -15.00 12.99
CA GLY A 392 21.11 -15.29 14.01
C GLY A 392 21.66 -16.73 13.95
N LEU A 393 21.25 -17.51 12.94
CA LEU A 393 21.54 -18.91 12.81
C LEU A 393 22.84 -19.06 12.02
N PRO A 394 23.78 -19.91 12.50
CA PRO A 394 24.93 -20.28 11.70
C PRO A 394 24.47 -20.95 10.40
N GLU A 395 25.24 -20.74 9.34
CA GLU A 395 25.02 -21.22 7.97
C GLU A 395 24.24 -22.56 7.92
N GLY A 396 22.98 -22.51 7.47
CA GLY A 396 22.23 -23.70 7.04
C GLY A 396 21.05 -24.19 7.88
N CYS A 397 20.37 -23.37 8.69
CA CYS A 397 19.31 -23.90 9.57
C CYS A 397 18.04 -23.04 9.70
N SER A 398 17.35 -22.78 8.57
CA SER A 398 15.88 -22.71 8.43
C SER A 398 15.60 -22.10 7.07
N ASP A 399 15.37 -22.94 6.07
CA ASP A 399 14.96 -22.47 4.73
C ASP A 399 13.51 -21.94 4.83
N ASP A 400 13.37 -20.67 5.21
CA ASP A 400 12.09 -19.97 5.04
C ASP A 400 11.69 -19.98 3.57
N HIS A 401 10.39 -19.81 3.29
CA HIS A 401 9.90 -19.91 1.92
C HIS A 401 10.55 -18.87 1.01
N PHE A 402 10.88 -17.67 1.52
CA PHE A 402 11.53 -16.64 0.72
C PHE A 402 12.92 -17.04 0.26
N THR A 403 13.72 -17.64 1.13
CA THR A 403 15.06 -18.16 0.82
C THR A 403 14.97 -19.24 -0.24
N LEU A 404 14.01 -20.17 -0.13
CA LEU A 404 13.75 -21.19 -1.16
C LEU A 404 13.35 -20.58 -2.50
N SER A 405 12.41 -19.64 -2.50
CA SER A 405 11.97 -18.94 -3.72
C SER A 405 13.13 -18.14 -4.35
N CYS A 406 14.03 -17.57 -3.54
CA CYS A 406 15.23 -16.90 -4.02
C CYS A 406 16.23 -17.87 -4.67
N ARG A 407 16.45 -19.06 -4.09
CA ARG A 407 17.28 -20.11 -4.72
C ARG A 407 16.70 -20.56 -6.06
N LEU A 408 15.39 -20.75 -6.12
CA LEU A 408 14.69 -21.04 -7.37
C LEU A 408 14.85 -19.90 -8.38
N LEU A 409 14.72 -18.65 -7.95
CA LEU A 409 14.94 -17.48 -8.82
C LEU A 409 16.36 -17.47 -9.39
N VAL A 410 17.38 -17.69 -8.55
CA VAL A 410 18.78 -17.70 -8.99
C VAL A 410 19.03 -18.78 -10.04
N THR A 411 18.55 -20.01 -9.79
CA THR A 411 18.71 -21.12 -10.73
C THR A 411 17.99 -20.85 -12.05
N THR A 412 16.72 -20.46 -11.99
CA THR A 412 15.89 -20.20 -13.19
C THR A 412 16.44 -19.03 -14.03
N CYS A 413 16.87 -17.94 -13.38
CA CYS A 413 17.41 -16.77 -14.06
C CYS A 413 18.82 -17.03 -14.62
N SER A 414 19.63 -17.86 -13.96
CA SER A 414 20.94 -18.26 -14.51
C SER A 414 20.78 -19.03 -15.82
N ASP A 415 19.76 -19.89 -15.94
CA ASP A 415 19.48 -20.60 -17.19
C ASP A 415 18.90 -19.66 -18.28
N ALA A 416 18.09 -18.68 -17.87
CA ALA A 416 17.44 -17.74 -18.80
C ALA A 416 18.39 -16.66 -19.35
N LEU A 417 19.52 -16.38 -18.68
CA LEU A 417 20.51 -15.37 -19.11
C LEU A 417 21.12 -15.64 -20.49
N ASP A 418 21.01 -16.86 -21.00
CA ASP A 418 21.49 -17.24 -22.33
C ASP A 418 20.50 -16.95 -23.47
N LEU A 419 19.26 -16.56 -23.16
CA LEU A 419 18.17 -16.47 -24.14
C LEU A 419 17.69 -15.06 -24.48
N GLY A 420 18.07 -13.99 -23.77
CA GLY A 420 17.32 -12.72 -23.91
C GLY A 420 17.98 -11.37 -23.61
N CYS A 421 19.25 -11.28 -23.18
CA CYS A 421 19.86 -9.97 -22.90
C CYS A 421 20.65 -9.45 -24.10
N SER A 422 20.07 -8.53 -24.89
CA SER A 422 20.74 -7.90 -26.04
C SER A 422 21.76 -6.81 -25.64
N GLU A 423 21.57 -6.15 -24.49
CA GLU A 423 22.44 -5.08 -24.01
C GLU A 423 23.44 -5.57 -22.95
N ALA A 424 24.73 -5.33 -23.21
CA ALA A 424 25.82 -5.84 -22.38
C ALA A 424 25.86 -5.23 -20.96
N GLY A 425 25.42 -3.98 -20.80
CA GLY A 425 25.37 -3.29 -19.51
C GLY A 425 24.30 -3.83 -18.55
N ASP A 426 23.14 -4.21 -19.08
CA ASP A 426 22.08 -4.83 -18.28
C ASP A 426 22.45 -6.24 -17.85
N ARG A 427 23.08 -7.01 -18.75
CA ARG A 427 23.60 -8.34 -18.42
C ARG A 427 24.59 -8.29 -17.26
N ALA A 428 25.49 -7.31 -17.24
CA ALA A 428 26.43 -7.10 -16.14
C ALA A 428 25.74 -6.79 -14.80
N GLY A 429 24.65 -6.00 -14.85
CA GLY A 429 23.82 -5.72 -13.68
C GLY A 429 23.11 -6.96 -13.13
N VAL A 430 22.48 -7.75 -14.01
CA VAL A 430 21.78 -8.98 -13.62
C VAL A 430 22.77 -9.99 -13.01
N VAL A 431 23.93 -10.19 -13.64
CA VAL A 431 24.97 -11.10 -13.11
C VAL A 431 25.46 -10.66 -11.73
N ALA A 432 25.65 -9.35 -11.51
CA ALA A 432 26.03 -8.83 -10.20
C ALA A 432 24.94 -9.07 -9.14
N ALA A 433 23.68 -8.79 -9.48
CA ALA A 433 22.55 -9.00 -8.59
C ALA A 433 22.36 -10.50 -8.25
N LEU A 434 22.48 -11.39 -9.24
CA LEU A 434 22.41 -12.85 -9.03
C LEU A 434 23.56 -13.35 -8.15
N GLY A 435 24.77 -12.83 -8.33
CA GLY A 435 25.91 -13.17 -7.47
C GLY A 435 25.69 -12.75 -6.01
N ALA A 436 25.15 -11.54 -5.80
CA ALA A 436 24.80 -11.06 -4.46
C ALA A 436 23.68 -11.92 -3.84
N LEU A 437 22.62 -12.21 -4.59
CA LEU A 437 21.53 -13.06 -4.13
C LEU A 437 22.01 -14.47 -3.78
N ALA A 438 22.77 -15.11 -4.67
CA ALA A 438 23.35 -16.45 -4.46
C ALA A 438 24.26 -16.48 -3.21
N SER A 439 25.03 -15.42 -3.00
CA SER A 439 25.84 -15.27 -1.80
C SER A 439 25.00 -15.17 -0.53
N ASN A 440 23.90 -14.41 -0.57
CA ASN A 440 23.06 -14.20 0.61
C ASN A 440 22.26 -15.47 0.95
N VAL A 441 21.83 -16.26 -0.04
CA VAL A 441 21.07 -17.52 0.22
C VAL A 441 21.92 -18.77 0.43
N GLY A 442 23.25 -18.64 0.42
CA GLY A 442 24.20 -19.75 0.64
C GLY A 442 24.46 -20.65 -0.57
N ASP A 443 24.00 -20.27 -1.77
CA ASP A 443 24.10 -21.10 -2.99
C ASP A 443 25.26 -20.69 -3.92
N LEU A 444 26.15 -19.82 -3.43
CA LEU A 444 27.20 -19.25 -4.27
C LEU A 444 28.06 -20.33 -4.95
N GLU A 445 28.41 -21.41 -4.25
CA GLU A 445 29.22 -22.49 -4.82
C GLU A 445 28.53 -23.21 -5.99
N TYR A 446 27.21 -23.43 -5.89
CA TYR A 446 26.42 -24.09 -6.92
C TYR A 446 26.27 -23.22 -8.17
N VAL A 447 26.08 -21.91 -7.97
CA VAL A 447 25.77 -20.96 -9.03
C VAL A 447 27.04 -20.38 -9.67
N THR A 448 28.17 -20.44 -8.95
CA THR A 448 29.48 -19.94 -9.39
C THR A 448 29.85 -20.37 -10.81
N PRO A 449 29.84 -21.67 -11.20
CA PRO A 449 30.25 -22.08 -12.53
C PRO A 449 29.48 -21.35 -13.66
N ARG A 450 28.17 -21.19 -13.50
CA ARG A 450 27.31 -20.48 -14.45
C ARG A 450 27.58 -18.99 -14.47
N LEU A 451 27.77 -18.37 -13.29
CA LEU A 451 28.15 -16.95 -13.22
C LEU A 451 29.49 -16.70 -13.90
N VAL A 452 30.49 -17.58 -13.71
CA VAL A 452 31.79 -17.48 -14.38
C VAL A 452 31.63 -17.56 -15.89
N GLU A 453 30.81 -18.48 -16.39
CA GLU A 453 30.51 -18.61 -17.81
C GLU A 453 29.88 -17.33 -18.38
N HIS A 454 28.88 -16.75 -17.70
CA HIS A 454 28.27 -15.50 -18.14
C HIS A 454 29.23 -14.31 -18.06
N ILE A 455 30.07 -14.22 -17.03
CA ILE A 455 31.11 -13.19 -16.91
C ILE A 455 32.11 -13.31 -18.07
N GLY A 456 32.46 -14.54 -18.47
CA GLY A 456 33.33 -14.81 -19.62
C GLY A 456 32.77 -14.31 -20.96
N ARG A 457 31.44 -14.17 -21.06
CA ARG A 457 30.75 -13.64 -22.23
C ARG A 457 30.61 -12.11 -22.23
N LEU A 458 30.93 -11.43 -21.13
CA LEU A 458 30.81 -9.97 -21.01
C LEU A 458 32.03 -9.25 -21.62
N PRO A 459 31.83 -8.07 -22.24
CA PRO A 459 32.92 -7.16 -22.57
C PRO A 459 33.75 -6.79 -21.33
N PRO A 460 35.05 -6.53 -21.46
CA PRO A 460 35.92 -6.22 -20.32
C PRO A 460 35.50 -4.97 -19.53
N GLU A 461 34.87 -3.99 -20.20
CA GLU A 461 34.30 -2.80 -19.56
C GLU A 461 33.10 -3.15 -18.68
N ASP A 462 32.26 -4.09 -19.11
CA ASP A 462 31.11 -4.59 -18.37
C ASP A 462 31.51 -5.45 -17.18
N VAL A 463 32.56 -6.26 -17.32
CA VAL A 463 33.16 -6.99 -16.20
C VAL A 463 33.69 -6.00 -15.15
N ALA A 464 34.31 -4.89 -15.58
CA ALA A 464 34.74 -3.85 -14.67
C ALA A 464 33.55 -3.16 -13.99
N ARG A 465 32.46 -2.86 -14.72
CA ARG A 465 31.21 -2.32 -14.15
C ARG A 465 30.57 -3.24 -13.12
N ALA A 466 30.41 -4.53 -13.44
CA ALA A 466 29.87 -5.54 -12.53
C ALA A 466 30.74 -5.66 -11.26
N ARG A 467 32.07 -5.61 -11.42
CA ARG A 467 33.00 -5.61 -10.30
C ARG A 467 32.87 -4.37 -9.43
N VAL A 468 32.78 -3.18 -10.02
CA VAL A 468 32.59 -1.93 -9.26
C VAL A 468 31.31 -2.03 -8.42
N ARG A 469 30.20 -2.49 -9.01
CA ARG A 469 28.92 -2.71 -8.33
C ARG A 469 28.98 -3.68 -7.15
N LEU A 470 29.80 -4.71 -7.26
CA LEU A 470 30.02 -5.70 -6.19
C LEU A 470 31.10 -5.27 -5.18
N THR A 471 31.80 -4.17 -5.43
CA THR A 471 32.83 -3.62 -4.53
C THR A 471 32.29 -2.41 -3.75
N ARG A 472 33.04 -2.02 -2.71
CA ARG A 472 32.67 -1.15 -1.57
C ARG A 472 31.90 0.16 -1.85
N HIS A 473 31.83 0.66 -3.09
CA HIS A 473 31.11 1.89 -3.44
C HIS A 473 29.60 1.69 -3.65
N ASP A 474 29.15 0.49 -4.07
CA ASP A 474 27.73 0.15 -4.26
C ASP A 474 27.20 -0.86 -3.22
N ARG A 475 27.98 -1.15 -2.16
CA ARG A 475 27.55 -2.00 -1.03
C ARG A 475 26.25 -1.53 -0.38
N HIS A 476 25.91 -0.25 -0.53
CA HIS A 476 24.64 0.29 -0.08
C HIS A 476 23.47 -0.21 -0.93
N ARG A 477 23.65 -0.53 -2.22
CA ARG A 477 22.57 -0.99 -3.11
C ARG A 477 22.45 -2.51 -3.22
N LEU A 478 23.55 -3.23 -2.98
CA LEU A 478 23.59 -4.68 -2.94
C LEU A 478 24.17 -5.09 -1.58
N VAL A 479 23.30 -5.20 -0.58
CA VAL A 479 23.69 -5.60 0.77
C VAL A 479 24.21 -7.04 0.69
N MET A 480 25.47 -7.24 1.06
CA MET A 480 26.10 -8.56 1.12
C MET A 480 26.45 -8.89 2.56
N THR A 481 26.11 -10.11 2.99
CA THR A 481 26.53 -10.65 4.29
C THR A 481 28.06 -10.84 4.34
N SER A 482 28.61 -11.06 5.52
CA SER A 482 30.06 -11.30 5.71
C SER A 482 30.57 -12.50 4.91
N ALA A 483 29.72 -13.49 4.61
CA ALA A 483 30.03 -14.60 3.70
C ALA A 483 30.28 -14.15 2.25
N GLY A 484 29.65 -13.03 1.82
CA GLY A 484 29.79 -12.45 0.48
C GLY A 484 31.09 -11.68 0.22
N GLU A 485 31.98 -11.56 1.21
CA GLU A 485 33.32 -10.98 1.00
C GLU A 485 34.19 -11.80 0.02
N ASN A 486 33.80 -13.05 -0.27
CA ASN A 486 34.45 -13.90 -1.26
C ASN A 486 34.00 -13.61 -2.71
N LEU A 487 32.85 -12.99 -2.93
CA LEU A 487 32.32 -12.71 -4.28
C LEU A 487 33.21 -11.75 -5.09
N PRO A 488 33.73 -10.63 -4.54
CA PRO A 488 34.68 -9.78 -5.24
C PRO A 488 36.00 -10.50 -5.58
N ARG A 489 36.44 -11.43 -4.73
CA ARG A 489 37.63 -12.27 -4.99
C ARG A 489 37.37 -13.25 -6.14
N LEU A 490 36.16 -13.77 -6.22
CA LEU A 490 35.72 -14.68 -7.28
C LEU A 490 35.70 -13.94 -8.63
N LEU A 491 35.12 -12.74 -8.71
CA LEU A 491 35.19 -11.89 -9.91
C LEU A 491 36.62 -11.53 -10.33
N VAL A 492 37.49 -11.24 -9.35
CA VAL A 492 38.91 -10.96 -9.62
C VAL A 492 39.57 -12.20 -10.22
N THR A 493 39.32 -13.38 -9.65
CA THR A 493 39.87 -14.65 -10.14
C THR A 493 39.38 -14.95 -11.56
N CYS A 494 38.09 -14.77 -11.84
CA CYS A 494 37.52 -14.94 -13.18
C CYS A 494 38.12 -13.95 -14.20
N SER A 495 38.30 -12.67 -13.81
CA SER A 495 38.91 -11.65 -14.68
C SER A 495 40.38 -11.96 -15.02
N MET A 496 41.11 -12.61 -14.10
CA MET A 496 42.48 -13.05 -14.34
C MET A 496 42.55 -14.30 -15.23
N ILE A 497 41.61 -15.23 -15.08
CA ILE A 497 41.49 -16.44 -15.92
C ILE A 497 41.19 -16.03 -17.37
N LEU A 498 40.22 -15.14 -17.59
CA LEU A 498 39.85 -14.64 -18.92
C LEU A 498 41.00 -13.84 -19.60
N LYS A 499 41.77 -13.06 -18.83
CA LYS A 499 42.97 -12.38 -19.34
C LYS A 499 44.07 -13.37 -19.76
N LYS A 500 44.19 -14.51 -19.08
CA LYS A 500 45.14 -15.57 -19.45
C LYS A 500 44.72 -16.32 -20.70
N GLU A 501 43.42 -16.54 -20.91
CA GLU A 501 42.91 -17.20 -22.12
C GLU A 501 42.98 -16.30 -23.35
N LYS A 502 42.77 -14.98 -23.23
CA LYS A 502 42.88 -14.03 -24.35
C LYS A 502 44.32 -13.78 -24.83
N ASN A 503 45.31 -14.11 -24.00
CA ASN A 503 46.74 -13.99 -24.30
C ASN A 503 47.36 -15.32 -24.76
N ARG A 504 46.55 -16.36 -24.93
CA ARG A 504 46.89 -17.61 -25.63
C ARG A 504 46.24 -17.59 -27.01
#